data_AF-X0ZV05-F1
#
_entry.id   AF-X0ZV05-F1
#
_cell.length_a   1.000
_cell.length_b   1.000
_cell.length_c   1.000
_cell.angle_alpha   90.00
_cell.angle_beta   90.00
_cell.angle_gamma   90.00
#
_symmetry.space_group_name_H-M   'P 1'
#
loop_
_entity.id
_entity.type
_entity.pdbx_description
1 polymer ?
#
loop_
_entity_poly.entity_id
_entity_poly.type
_entity_poly.pdbx_seq_one_letter_code
_entity_poly.pdbx_strand_id
1 'polypeptide(L)'
;MGKFLIRKGTENPFFYEPSMIGKNIYNFHPKFISDKLKLAEFKILKILSVSNFRLNFIKNIINPEILSKIDNIVQLPLGLIKTGPSIFVLSQKRDEKTEKISSAIEKIPWKCIYCKSDIIDEKEDELICNQCGAKFPIIGGIYDFRKK
;
A
#
# COMPACT_ATOMS: atom_id res chain seq x y z
N MET A 1 9.41 -1.32 -15.94
CA MET A 1 9.98 -2.17 -17.02
C MET A 1 10.45 -1.39 -18.24
N GLY A 2 9.57 -0.80 -19.05
CA GLY A 2 9.93 -0.29 -20.39
C GLY A 2 11.07 0.75 -20.42
N LYS A 3 11.05 1.74 -19.52
CA LYS A 3 12.14 2.74 -19.44
C LYS A 3 13.50 2.12 -19.08
N PHE A 4 13.51 1.13 -18.19
CA PHE A 4 14.72 0.40 -17.79
C PHE A 4 15.27 -0.45 -18.95
N LEU A 5 14.39 -1.16 -19.67
CA LEU A 5 14.78 -1.96 -20.84
C LEU A 5 15.38 -1.10 -21.97
N ILE A 6 14.92 0.14 -22.12
CA ILE A 6 15.43 1.10 -23.11
C ILE A 6 16.55 1.98 -22.50
N ARG A 7 17.05 1.66 -21.29
CA ARG A 7 18.10 2.41 -20.56
C ARG A 7 17.81 3.91 -20.34
N LYS A 8 16.55 4.32 -20.39
CA LYS A 8 16.08 5.70 -20.15
C LYS A 8 15.64 5.94 -18.70
N GLY A 9 15.96 5.04 -17.79
CA GLY A 9 15.69 5.18 -16.37
C GLY A 9 16.81 4.56 -15.53
N THR A 10 17.11 5.19 -14.39
CA THR A 10 18.09 4.72 -13.42
C THR A 10 17.51 3.67 -12.47
N GLU A 11 16.19 3.61 -12.36
CA GLU A 11 15.48 2.65 -11.51
C GLU A 11 15.39 1.29 -12.18
N ASN A 12 16.02 0.29 -11.56
CA ASN A 12 15.89 -1.10 -11.96
C ASN A 12 14.69 -1.73 -11.24
N PRO A 13 13.62 -2.09 -11.98
CA PRO A 13 12.38 -2.66 -11.42
C PRO A 13 12.54 -4.11 -10.93
N PHE A 14 13.69 -4.72 -11.18
CA PHE A 14 14.01 -6.09 -10.78
C PHE A 14 14.84 -6.16 -9.49
N PHE A 15 15.23 -5.02 -8.91
CA PHE A 15 15.83 -5.04 -7.57
C PHE A 15 14.80 -5.51 -6.56
N TYR A 16 15.20 -6.47 -5.74
CA TYR A 16 14.37 -7.03 -4.69
C TYR A 16 14.13 -6.02 -3.57
N GLU A 17 15.18 -5.30 -3.17
CA GLU A 17 15.10 -4.31 -2.08
C GLU A 17 14.26 -3.09 -2.49
N PRO A 18 13.43 -2.56 -1.57
CA PRO A 18 12.63 -1.39 -1.85
C PRO A 18 13.51 -0.18 -2.18
N SER A 19 13.13 0.55 -3.22
CA SER A 19 13.81 1.79 -3.61
C SER A 19 12.89 2.99 -3.46
N MET A 20 13.45 4.18 -3.24
CA MET A 20 12.67 5.40 -3.14
C MET A 20 12.51 6.04 -4.52
N ILE A 21 11.26 6.31 -4.91
CA ILE A 21 10.93 7.12 -6.09
C ILE A 21 10.59 8.53 -5.61
N GLY A 22 11.35 9.51 -6.09
CA GLY A 22 11.20 10.90 -5.65
C GLY A 22 11.56 11.07 -4.17
N LYS A 23 10.70 11.72 -3.38
CA LYS A 23 10.98 12.04 -1.97
C LYS A 23 10.25 11.18 -0.94
N ASN A 24 9.10 10.62 -1.29
CA ASN A 24 8.14 10.10 -0.31
C ASN A 24 7.51 8.75 -0.68
N ILE A 25 7.87 8.16 -1.81
CA ILE A 25 7.23 6.93 -2.31
C ILE A 25 8.26 5.81 -2.35
N TYR A 26 7.97 4.71 -1.68
CA TYR A 26 8.73 3.48 -1.86
C TYR A 26 8.14 2.67 -3.00
N ASN A 27 9.03 2.18 -3.87
CA ASN A 27 8.75 1.22 -4.90
C ASN A 27 9.19 -0.15 -4.41
N PHE A 28 8.24 -1.08 -4.32
CA PHE A 28 8.47 -2.40 -3.79
C PHE A 28 8.47 -3.43 -4.90
N HIS A 29 9.45 -4.33 -4.86
CA HIS A 29 9.40 -5.51 -5.70
C HIS A 29 8.22 -6.41 -5.30
N PRO A 30 7.40 -6.92 -6.25
CA PRO A 30 6.25 -7.77 -5.92
C PRO A 30 6.61 -9.01 -5.09
N LYS A 31 7.80 -9.58 -5.32
CA LYS A 31 8.32 -10.70 -4.52
C LYS A 31 8.63 -10.28 -3.08
N PHE A 32 9.18 -9.08 -2.85
CA PHE A 32 9.45 -8.57 -1.51
C PHE A 32 8.18 -8.50 -0.68
N ILE A 33 7.10 -7.91 -1.24
CA ILE A 33 5.80 -7.85 -0.56
C ILE A 33 5.23 -9.25 -0.33
N SER A 34 5.31 -10.15 -1.33
CA SER A 34 4.82 -11.52 -1.19
C SER A 34 5.53 -12.28 -0.07
N ASP A 35 6.85 -12.10 0.07
CA ASP A 35 7.66 -12.76 1.08
C ASP A 35 7.37 -12.17 2.48
N LYS A 36 7.20 -10.85 2.59
CA LYS A 36 6.76 -10.19 3.84
C LYS A 36 5.36 -10.64 4.29
N LEU A 37 4.40 -10.74 3.37
CA LEU A 37 3.06 -11.23 3.69
C LEU A 37 3.09 -12.69 4.18
N LYS A 38 3.90 -13.55 3.54
CA LYS A 38 4.08 -14.93 4.00
C LYS A 38 4.73 -15.02 5.37
N LEU A 39 5.75 -14.19 5.62
CA LEU A 39 6.42 -14.12 6.92
C LEU A 39 5.48 -13.64 8.04
N ALA A 40 4.55 -12.74 7.71
CA ALA A 40 3.48 -12.31 8.60
C ALA A 40 2.26 -13.25 8.63
N GLU A 41 2.40 -14.47 8.09
CA GLU A 41 1.37 -15.53 8.12
C GLU A 41 0.07 -15.19 7.38
N PHE A 42 0.15 -14.30 6.40
CA PHE A 42 -0.96 -14.06 5.48
C PHE A 42 -0.98 -15.11 4.36
N LYS A 43 -2.18 -15.59 4.03
CA LYS A 43 -2.47 -16.33 2.81
C LYS A 43 -2.76 -15.33 1.70
N ILE A 44 -1.99 -15.37 0.62
CA ILE A 44 -2.27 -14.60 -0.60
C ILE A 44 -3.38 -15.32 -1.36
N LEU A 45 -4.51 -14.63 -1.58
CA LEU A 45 -5.69 -15.17 -2.26
C LEU A 45 -5.74 -14.77 -3.73
N LYS A 46 -5.29 -13.55 -4.06
CA LYS A 46 -5.35 -13.03 -5.43
C LYS A 46 -4.26 -12.01 -5.65
N ILE A 47 -3.72 -11.99 -6.86
CA ILE A 47 -2.78 -10.95 -7.32
C ILE A 47 -3.33 -10.37 -8.61
N LEU A 48 -3.38 -9.04 -8.68
CA LEU A 48 -3.85 -8.28 -9.83
C LEU A 48 -2.74 -7.34 -10.31
N SER A 49 -2.53 -7.31 -11.61
CA SER A 49 -1.66 -6.36 -12.29
C SER A 49 -2.54 -5.25 -12.87
N VAL A 50 -2.43 -4.03 -12.35
CA VAL A 50 -3.31 -2.92 -12.72
C VAL A 50 -2.55 -1.78 -13.40
N SER A 51 -3.29 -0.92 -14.08
CA SER A 51 -2.73 0.20 -14.83
C SER A 51 -1.78 -0.23 -15.95
N ASN A 52 -2.10 -1.30 -16.68
CA ASN A 52 -1.22 -1.84 -17.72
C ASN A 52 -1.13 -0.89 -18.93
N PHE A 53 -2.17 -0.07 -19.16
CA PHE A 53 -2.27 0.88 -20.27
C PHE A 53 -1.86 2.32 -19.88
N ARG A 54 -0.64 2.50 -19.36
CA ARG A 54 -0.14 3.80 -18.86
C ARG A 54 0.46 4.74 -19.93
N LEU A 55 0.62 4.29 -21.17
CA LEU A 55 1.23 5.12 -22.22
C LEU A 55 0.29 6.25 -22.64
N ASN A 56 0.77 7.49 -22.63
CA ASN A 56 -0.02 8.69 -23.01
C ASN A 56 -0.57 8.58 -24.42
N PHE A 57 0.19 7.99 -25.36
CA PHE A 57 -0.27 7.75 -26.73
C PHE A 57 -1.56 6.91 -26.77
N ILE A 58 -1.63 5.83 -25.99
CA ILE A 58 -2.80 4.95 -25.93
C ILE A 58 -4.01 5.71 -25.39
N LYS A 59 -3.81 6.51 -24.34
CA LYS A 59 -4.87 7.29 -23.69
C LYS A 59 -5.46 8.39 -24.59
N ASN A 60 -4.66 8.92 -25.51
CA ASN A 60 -5.11 9.95 -26.44
C ASN A 60 -5.96 9.38 -27.59
N ILE A 61 -5.89 8.07 -27.82
CA ILE A 61 -6.57 7.39 -28.94
C ILE A 61 -7.79 6.59 -28.47
N ILE A 62 -7.72 6.00 -27.27
CA ILE A 62 -8.74 5.08 -26.77
C ILE A 62 -9.49 5.71 -25.60
N ASN A 63 -10.82 5.61 -25.63
CA ASN A 63 -11.68 6.07 -24.53
C ASN A 63 -11.26 5.42 -23.19
N PRO A 64 -11.12 6.20 -22.11
CA PRO A 64 -10.77 5.68 -20.78
C PRO A 64 -11.63 4.51 -20.28
N GLU A 65 -12.92 4.48 -20.59
CA GLU A 65 -13.83 3.41 -20.17
C GLU A 65 -13.48 2.08 -20.85
N ILE A 66 -13.11 2.13 -22.13
CA ILE A 66 -12.65 0.95 -22.88
C ILE A 66 -11.33 0.46 -22.29
N LEU A 67 -10.39 1.37 -22.03
CA LEU A 67 -9.11 1.00 -21.40
C LEU A 67 -9.31 0.36 -20.03
N SER A 68 -10.25 0.86 -19.23
CA SER A 68 -10.60 0.28 -17.93
C SER A 68 -11.17 -1.14 -18.06
N LYS A 69 -12.08 -1.36 -19.03
CA LYS A 69 -12.63 -2.69 -19.32
C LYS A 69 -11.54 -3.68 -19.74
N ILE A 70 -10.63 -3.25 -20.61
CA ILE A 70 -9.51 -4.09 -21.04
C ILE A 70 -8.58 -4.37 -19.85
N ASP A 71 -8.23 -3.37 -19.03
CA ASP A 71 -7.41 -3.55 -17.83
C ASP A 71 -8.03 -4.57 -16.88
N ASN A 72 -9.36 -4.54 -16.69
CA ASN A 72 -10.10 -5.49 -15.86
C ASN A 72 -10.04 -6.94 -16.41
N ILE A 73 -9.99 -7.12 -17.73
CA ILE A 73 -9.84 -8.43 -18.35
C ILE A 73 -8.41 -8.96 -18.15
N VAL A 74 -7.40 -8.12 -18.37
CA VAL A 74 -6.00 -8.55 -18.35
C VAL A 74 -5.35 -8.56 -16.96
N GLN A 75 -5.96 -7.92 -15.96
CA GLN A 75 -5.32 -7.75 -14.65
C GLN A 75 -5.01 -9.06 -13.93
N LEU A 76 -5.85 -10.09 -14.09
CA LEU A 76 -5.64 -11.39 -13.45
C LEU A 76 -4.51 -12.18 -14.14
N PRO A 77 -4.53 -12.42 -15.47
CA PRO A 77 -3.44 -13.15 -16.13
C PRO A 77 -2.10 -12.41 -15.99
N LEU A 78 -2.10 -11.07 -16.12
CA LEU A 78 -0.90 -10.27 -15.91
C LEU A 78 -0.46 -10.23 -14.43
N GLY A 79 -1.40 -10.44 -13.49
CA GLY A 79 -1.12 -10.57 -12.06
C GLY A 79 -0.25 -11.79 -11.71
N LEU A 80 -0.37 -12.88 -12.48
CA LEU A 80 0.44 -14.10 -12.28
C LEU A 80 1.92 -13.84 -12.60
N ILE A 81 2.19 -13.09 -13.67
CA ILE A 81 3.54 -12.73 -14.10
C ILE A 81 4.04 -11.40 -13.54
N LYS A 82 3.18 -10.64 -12.85
CA LYS A 82 3.49 -9.40 -12.10
C LYS A 82 4.17 -8.33 -12.95
N THR A 83 3.70 -8.16 -14.19
CA THR A 83 4.34 -7.27 -15.17
C THR A 83 3.85 -5.83 -15.14
N GLY A 84 2.76 -5.56 -14.41
CA GLY A 84 2.13 -4.25 -14.40
C GLY A 84 2.89 -3.20 -13.59
N PRO A 85 2.59 -1.91 -13.83
CA PRO A 85 3.18 -0.81 -13.07
C PRO A 85 2.73 -0.76 -11.59
N SER A 86 1.63 -1.41 -11.26
CA SER A 86 1.13 -1.52 -9.89
C SER A 86 0.53 -2.91 -9.69
N ILE A 87 0.84 -3.53 -8.56
CA ILE A 87 0.38 -4.89 -8.22
C ILE A 87 -0.48 -4.81 -6.97
N PHE A 88 -1.72 -5.27 -7.06
CA PHE A 88 -2.61 -5.40 -5.92
C PHE A 88 -2.60 -6.84 -5.43
N VAL A 89 -2.53 -7.01 -4.11
CA VAL A 89 -2.52 -8.32 -3.46
C VAL A 89 -3.69 -8.40 -2.51
N LEU A 90 -4.62 -9.30 -2.78
CA LEU A 90 -5.63 -9.69 -1.79
C LEU A 90 -5.00 -10.76 -0.90
N SER A 91 -4.95 -10.50 0.39
CA SER A 91 -4.43 -11.45 1.37
C SER A 91 -5.31 -11.48 2.61
N GLN A 92 -5.29 -12.62 3.28
CA GLN A 92 -6.08 -12.88 4.48
C GLN A 92 -5.15 -13.49 5.53
N LYS A 93 -5.26 -13.04 6.78
CA LYS A 93 -4.55 -13.67 7.90
C LYS A 93 -4.98 -15.15 7.97
N ARG A 94 -4.04 -16.08 8.16
CA ARG A 94 -4.42 -17.48 8.37
C ARG A 94 -5.17 -17.61 9.69
N ASP A 95 -6.25 -18.38 9.68
CA ASP A 95 -6.93 -18.80 10.91
C ASP A 95 -6.05 -19.84 11.60
N GLU A 96 -5.17 -19.39 12.48
CA GLU A 96 -4.59 -20.29 13.47
C GLU A 96 -5.64 -20.57 14.54
N LYS A 97 -5.73 -21.84 14.97
CA LYS A 97 -6.41 -22.19 16.22
C LYS A 97 -5.89 -21.22 17.27
N THR A 98 -6.80 -20.45 17.83
CA THR A 98 -6.55 -19.33 18.72
C THR A 98 -5.83 -19.82 19.98
N GLU A 99 -4.51 -19.92 19.94
CA GLU A 99 -3.77 -19.43 21.08
C GLU A 99 -4.08 -17.94 21.10
N LYS A 100 -4.93 -17.56 22.05
CA LYS A 100 -5.20 -16.16 22.37
C LYS A 100 -3.83 -15.51 22.50
N ILE A 101 -3.43 -14.73 21.49
CA ILE A 101 -2.37 -13.74 21.65
C ILE A 101 -2.76 -13.02 22.94
N SER A 102 -1.95 -13.23 23.98
CA SER A 102 -2.20 -12.68 25.29
C SER A 102 -2.47 -11.20 25.08
N SER A 103 -3.57 -10.75 25.68
CA SER A 103 -4.20 -9.45 25.48
C SER A 103 -3.37 -8.29 26.04
N ALA A 104 -2.06 -8.28 25.81
CA ALA A 104 -1.29 -7.06 25.75
C ALA A 104 -1.44 -6.53 24.33
N ILE A 105 -2.57 -5.86 24.06
CA ILE A 105 -2.62 -4.90 22.96
C ILE A 105 -1.55 -3.87 23.35
N GLU A 106 -0.35 -4.01 22.78
CA GLU A 106 0.62 -2.92 22.80
C GLU A 106 -0.12 -1.71 22.23
N LYS A 107 -0.27 -0.67 23.06
CA LYS A 107 -0.93 0.56 22.64
C LYS A 107 -0.32 1.03 21.32
N ILE A 108 -1.17 1.39 20.36
CA ILE A 108 -0.70 1.85 19.05
C ILE A 108 0.22 3.07 19.29
N PRO A 109 1.47 3.06 18.80
CA PRO A 109 2.38 4.19 19.00
C PRO A 109 1.96 5.33 18.07
N TRP A 110 1.17 6.27 18.59
CA TRP A 110 0.72 7.44 17.84
C TRP A 110 1.82 8.50 17.71
N LYS A 111 1.82 9.23 16.58
CA LYS A 111 2.71 10.37 16.37
C LYS A 111 1.97 11.56 15.79
N CYS A 112 2.13 12.73 16.41
CA CYS A 112 1.41 13.94 16.00
C CYS A 112 1.93 14.44 14.66
N ILE A 113 1.04 14.68 13.70
CA ILE A 113 1.46 15.18 12.38
C ILE A 113 1.95 16.63 12.40
N TYR A 114 1.56 17.42 13.41
CA TYR A 114 1.93 18.83 13.57
C TYR A 114 3.27 19.02 14.28
N CYS A 115 3.39 18.53 15.52
CA CYS A 115 4.58 18.76 16.36
C CYS A 115 5.52 17.55 16.43
N LYS A 116 5.17 16.43 15.81
CA LYS A 116 5.95 15.16 15.82
C LYS A 116 6.10 14.51 17.20
N SER A 117 5.40 14.99 18.22
CA SER A 117 5.30 14.36 19.54
C SER A 117 4.71 12.95 19.45
N ASP A 118 5.23 12.07 20.28
CA ASP A 118 4.69 10.75 20.62
C ASP A 118 3.78 10.78 21.86
N ILE A 119 3.65 11.93 22.52
CA ILE A 119 2.78 12.13 23.67
C ILE A 119 1.35 12.40 23.18
N ILE A 120 0.64 11.32 22.85
CA ILE A 120 -0.75 11.35 22.39
C ILE A 120 -1.62 10.49 23.29
N ASP A 121 -2.69 11.09 23.79
CA ASP A 121 -3.76 10.40 24.49
C ASP A 121 -4.84 9.96 23.50
N GLU A 122 -5.14 8.67 23.51
CA GLU A 122 -6.26 8.09 22.77
C GLU A 122 -7.50 8.06 23.66
N LYS A 123 -8.56 8.72 23.21
CA LYS A 123 -9.91 8.65 23.76
C LYS A 123 -10.81 7.88 22.79
N GLU A 124 -12.06 7.65 23.20
CA GLU A 124 -13.04 6.88 22.41
C GLU A 124 -13.29 7.48 21.02
N ASP A 125 -13.42 8.82 20.92
CA ASP A 125 -13.76 9.52 19.68
C ASP A 125 -12.64 10.42 19.13
N GLU A 126 -11.50 10.53 19.80
CA GLU A 126 -10.40 11.41 19.37
C GLU A 126 -9.02 11.00 19.91
N LEU A 127 -7.98 11.32 19.14
CA LEU A 127 -6.60 11.39 19.62
C LEU A 127 -6.27 12.83 19.97
N ILE A 128 -5.67 13.07 21.14
CA ILE A 128 -5.24 14.39 21.58
C ILE A 128 -3.73 14.39 21.77
N CYS A 129 -3.02 15.31 21.10
CA CYS A 129 -1.61 15.52 21.36
C CYS A 129 -1.42 16.41 22.60
N ASN A 130 -0.77 15.89 23.64
CA ASN A 130 -0.52 16.62 24.88
C ASN A 130 0.58 17.70 24.75
N GLN A 131 1.36 17.67 23.67
CA GLN A 131 2.39 18.69 23.43
C GLN A 131 1.86 19.93 22.71
N CYS A 132 0.97 19.79 21.72
CA CYS A 132 0.47 20.94 20.94
C CYS A 132 -1.05 21.14 20.98
N GLY A 133 -1.78 20.27 21.67
CA GLY A 133 -3.25 20.35 21.79
C GLY A 133 -4.02 19.93 20.53
N ALA A 134 -3.33 19.46 19.47
CA ALA A 134 -4.00 19.00 18.26
C ALA A 134 -4.91 17.81 18.54
N LYS A 135 -6.09 17.80 17.88
CA LYS A 135 -7.12 16.78 18.04
C LYS A 135 -7.41 16.09 16.70
N PHE A 136 -7.47 14.77 16.70
CA PHE A 136 -7.75 13.96 15.51
C PHE A 136 -8.96 13.05 15.79
N PRO A 137 -10.10 13.22 15.10
CA PRO A 137 -11.29 12.44 15.40
C PRO A 137 -11.14 10.98 14.98
N ILE A 138 -11.81 10.08 15.70
CA ILE A 138 -11.95 8.66 15.39
C ILE A 138 -13.39 8.44 14.93
N ILE A 139 -13.57 8.10 13.65
CA ILE A 139 -14.90 7.98 13.04
C ILE A 139 -15.09 6.53 12.61
N GLY A 140 -15.91 5.78 13.34
CA GLY A 140 -16.14 4.36 13.07
C GLY A 140 -14.86 3.51 13.20
N GLY A 141 -13.99 3.84 14.17
CA GLY A 141 -12.69 3.20 14.36
C GLY A 141 -11.60 3.66 13.38
N ILE A 142 -11.88 4.67 12.54
CA ILE A 142 -10.91 5.24 11.59
C ILE A 142 -10.35 6.54 12.15
N TYR A 143 -9.04 6.57 12.41
CA TYR A 143 -8.30 7.74 12.88
C TYR A 143 -8.10 8.75 11.73
N ASP A 144 -8.64 9.96 11.88
CA ASP A 144 -8.59 10.99 10.84
C ASP A 144 -7.54 12.08 11.13
N PHE A 145 -6.38 11.95 10.49
CA PHE A 145 -5.29 12.93 10.54
C PHE A 145 -5.40 14.04 9.47
N ARG A 146 -6.51 14.14 8.73
CA ARG A 146 -6.63 15.08 7.60
C ARG A 146 -6.99 16.51 8.01
N LYS A 147 -7.45 16.73 9.25
CA LYS A 147 -7.84 18.07 9.75
C LYS A 147 -6.62 18.88 10.17
N LYS A 148 -6.38 20.00 9.47
CA LYS A 148 -5.56 21.15 9.89
C LYS A 148 -6.29 22.01 10.89
#